data_AF-A0A533UL79-F1
#
_entry.id   AF-A0A533UL79-F1
#
_cell.length_a   1.000
_cell.length_b   1.000
_cell.length_c   1.000
_cell.angle_alpha   90.00
_cell.angle_beta   90.00
_cell.angle_gamma   90.00
#
_symmetry.space_group_name_H-M   'P 1'
#
loop_
_entity.id
_entity.type
_entity.pdbx_description
1 polymer ?
#
loop_
_entity_poly.entity_id
_entity_poly.type
_entity_poly.pdbx_seq_one_letter_code
_entity_poly.pdbx_strand_id
1 'polypeptide(L)'
;MTVLLASELLGKPINDKVLMTGTIEEDGNIGRIGGVAQKADAAGKYGAKMFLVPEGQVIVQVQSCDEKREGAFIYRSCTAEDKPLSPITEKQYGMKVVGINNIEQALSYFNSIT
;
A
#
# COMPACT_ATOMS: atom_id res chain seq x y z
N MET A 1 8.35 -5.67 10.93
CA MET A 1 9.38 -6.22 11.85
C MET A 1 9.84 -7.61 11.43
N THR A 2 8.94 -8.58 11.25
CA THR A 2 9.31 -9.98 10.95
C THR A 2 10.26 -10.14 9.77
N VAL A 3 9.97 -9.52 8.63
CA VAL A 3 10.82 -9.58 7.42
C VAL A 3 12.23 -9.03 7.66
N LEU A 4 12.34 -7.94 8.42
CA LEU A 4 13.63 -7.32 8.78
C LEU A 4 14.47 -8.29 9.62
N LEU A 5 13.88 -8.87 10.67
CA LEU A 5 14.55 -9.83 11.54
C LEU A 5 14.94 -11.10 10.77
N ALA A 6 14.06 -11.62 9.92
CA ALA A 6 14.34 -12.79 9.09
C ALA A 6 15.50 -12.52 8.12
N SER A 7 15.54 -11.34 7.49
CA SER A 7 16.62 -10.97 6.57
C SER A 7 17.96 -10.87 7.29
N GLU A 8 17.99 -10.29 8.49
CA GLU A 8 19.17 -10.19 9.34
C GLU A 8 19.70 -11.58 9.75
N LEU A 9 18.82 -12.46 10.24
CA LEU A 9 19.19 -13.84 10.61
C LEU A 9 19.70 -14.66 9.42
N LEU A 10 19.20 -14.37 8.21
CA LEU A 10 19.62 -15.01 6.97
C LEU A 10 20.83 -14.34 6.33
N GLY A 11 21.33 -13.23 6.87
CA GLY A 11 22.42 -12.45 6.28
C GLY A 11 22.11 -11.89 4.90
N LYS A 12 20.84 -11.61 4.59
CA LYS A 12 20.41 -11.10 3.28
C LYS A 12 20.31 -9.56 3.29
N PRO A 13 20.78 -8.87 2.23
CA PRO A 13 20.68 -7.43 2.13
C PRO A 13 19.23 -6.99 1.96
N ILE A 14 18.89 -5.81 2.49
CA ILE A 14 17.53 -5.28 2.46
C ILE A 14 17.49 -4.03 1.57
N ASN A 15 16.55 -4.00 0.62
CA ASN A 15 16.32 -2.85 -0.24
C ASN A 15 15.56 -1.73 0.51
N ASP A 16 16.22 -0.59 0.73
CA ASP A 16 15.68 0.58 1.45
C ASP A 16 14.58 1.34 0.68
N LYS A 17 14.37 1.00 -0.61
CA LYS A 17 13.31 1.58 -1.45
C LYS A 17 12.03 0.76 -1.45
N VAL A 18 12.02 -0.40 -0.79
CA VAL A 18 10.84 -1.23 -0.62
C VAL A 18 10.29 -0.97 0.79
N LEU A 19 9.00 -0.63 0.87
CA LEU A 19 8.28 -0.54 2.14
C LEU A 19 7.14 -1.54 2.15
N MET A 20 6.69 -1.97 3.33
CA MET A 20 5.56 -2.88 3.45
C MET A 20 4.67 -2.56 4.65
N THR A 21 3.39 -2.94 4.55
CA THR A 21 2.47 -3.01 5.70
C THR A 21 1.71 -4.32 5.65
N GLY A 22 1.40 -4.88 6.81
CA GLY A 22 0.65 -6.12 6.92
C GLY A 22 0.63 -6.61 8.36
N THR A 23 -0.42 -7.34 8.71
CA THR A 23 -0.42 -8.17 9.92
C THR A 23 0.23 -9.50 9.55
N ILE A 24 0.99 -10.11 10.45
CA ILE A 24 1.51 -11.46 10.22
C ILE A 24 0.62 -12.49 10.92
N GLU A 25 0.20 -13.51 10.20
CA GLU A 25 -0.61 -14.63 10.71
C GLU A 25 0.29 -15.81 11.11
N GLU A 26 -0.23 -16.74 11.92
CA GLU A 26 0.54 -17.88 12.46
C GLU A 26 1.08 -18.82 11.40
N ASP A 27 0.42 -18.88 10.25
CA ASP A 27 0.80 -19.67 9.07
C ASP A 27 1.78 -18.94 8.14
N GLY A 28 2.19 -17.73 8.49
CA GLY A 28 3.09 -16.91 7.68
C GLY A 28 2.40 -16.02 6.64
N ASN A 29 1.06 -15.99 6.60
CA ASN A 29 0.30 -15.14 5.69
C ASN A 29 0.22 -13.68 6.15
N ILE A 30 0.06 -12.79 5.17
CA ILE A 30 -0.03 -11.34 5.38
C ILE A 30 -1.49 -10.94 5.51
N GLY A 31 -1.92 -10.76 6.75
CA GLY A 31 -3.28 -10.35 7.12
C GLY A 31 -3.59 -8.88 6.83
N ARG A 32 -4.89 -8.59 6.81
CA ARG A 32 -5.44 -7.26 6.46
C ARG A 32 -5.02 -6.16 7.43
N ILE A 33 -5.04 -4.93 6.93
CA ILE A 33 -4.71 -3.71 7.67
C ILE A 33 -5.69 -2.57 7.40
N GLY A 34 -5.84 -1.67 8.36
CA GLY A 34 -6.58 -0.42 8.19
C GLY A 34 -5.74 0.67 7.53
N GLY A 35 -6.41 1.59 6.83
CA GLY A 35 -5.84 2.83 6.31
C GLY A 35 -4.76 2.63 5.24
N VAL A 36 -4.99 1.73 4.28
CA VAL A 36 -4.00 1.39 3.23
C VAL A 36 -3.65 2.60 2.39
N ALA A 37 -4.65 3.40 2.00
CA ALA A 37 -4.45 4.59 1.17
C ALA A 37 -3.55 5.64 1.86
N GLN A 38 -3.80 5.90 3.15
CA GLN A 38 -3.01 6.85 3.95
C GLN A 38 -1.56 6.37 4.12
N LYS A 39 -1.37 5.06 4.32
CA LYS A 39 -0.04 4.47 4.45
C LYS A 39 0.72 4.47 3.12
N ALA A 40 0.04 4.18 2.01
CA ALA A 40 0.63 4.27 0.68
C ALA A 40 1.03 5.71 0.33
N ASP A 41 0.19 6.70 0.69
CA ASP A 41 0.53 8.12 0.54
C ASP A 41 1.77 8.51 1.36
N ALA A 42 1.85 8.05 2.62
CA ALA A 42 3.04 8.28 3.46
C ALA A 42 4.30 7.60 2.90
N ALA A 43 4.18 6.36 2.39
CA ALA A 43 5.28 5.64 1.75
C ALA A 43 5.78 6.35 0.48
N GLY A 44 4.86 6.87 -0.33
CA GLY A 44 5.19 7.67 -1.52
C GLY A 44 5.91 8.96 -1.15
N LYS A 45 5.43 9.68 -0.13
CA LYS A 45 6.09 10.90 0.40
C LYS A 45 7.48 10.64 0.98
N TYR A 46 7.70 9.46 1.57
CA TYR A 46 9.02 9.03 2.05
C TYR A 46 9.99 8.75 0.88
N GLY A 47 9.48 8.51 -0.33
CA GLY A 47 10.29 8.24 -1.52
C GLY A 47 10.51 6.75 -1.81
N ALA A 48 9.62 5.87 -1.32
CA ALA A 48 9.66 4.47 -1.68
C ALA A 48 9.39 4.25 -3.19
N LYS A 49 10.00 3.21 -3.76
CA LYS A 49 9.76 2.79 -5.15
C LYS A 49 8.73 1.66 -5.23
N MET A 50 8.61 0.89 -4.16
CA MET A 50 7.65 -0.19 -4.06
C MET A 50 7.02 -0.20 -2.67
N PHE A 51 5.70 -0.40 -2.62
CA PHE A 51 4.95 -0.52 -1.38
C PHE A 51 4.12 -1.81 -1.40
N LEU A 52 4.49 -2.75 -0.52
CA LEU A 52 3.84 -4.05 -0.40
C LEU A 52 2.66 -3.96 0.56
N VAL A 53 1.51 -4.45 0.11
CA VAL A 53 0.25 -4.50 0.88
C VAL A 53 -0.33 -5.91 0.80
N PRO A 54 -1.26 -6.29 1.70
CA PRO A 54 -1.99 -7.55 1.56
C PRO A 54 -2.70 -7.61 0.19
N GLU A 55 -2.70 -8.75 -0.51
CA GLU A 55 -3.18 -8.88 -1.90
C GLU A 55 -4.59 -8.31 -2.11
N GLY A 56 -5.50 -8.53 -1.16
CA GLY A 56 -6.88 -8.01 -1.20
C GLY A 56 -7.03 -6.51 -0.94
N GLN A 57 -5.94 -5.74 -0.85
CA GLN A 57 -5.95 -4.32 -0.45
C GLN A 57 -5.21 -3.40 -1.43
N VAL A 58 -4.94 -3.87 -2.66
CA VAL A 58 -4.39 -3.06 -3.74
C VAL A 58 -5.40 -2.06 -4.34
N ILE A 59 -6.69 -2.31 -4.11
CA ILE A 59 -7.81 -1.43 -4.48
C ILE A 59 -8.38 -0.83 -3.19
N VAL A 60 -8.66 0.48 -3.22
CA VAL A 60 -9.28 1.18 -2.10
C VAL A 60 -10.53 1.92 -2.55
N GLN A 61 -11.50 2.02 -1.65
CA GLN A 61 -12.67 2.85 -1.85
C GLN A 61 -12.29 4.31 -1.62
N VAL A 62 -12.36 5.12 -2.67
CA VAL A 62 -12.15 6.56 -2.59
C VAL A 62 -13.52 7.22 -2.61
N GLN A 63 -13.81 8.01 -1.59
CA GLN A 63 -15.04 8.81 -1.54
C GLN A 63 -14.82 10.10 -2.35
N SER A 64 -15.45 10.19 -3.53
CA SER A 64 -15.52 11.42 -4.31
C SER A 64 -16.76 12.18 -3.92
N CYS A 65 -16.64 13.46 -3.55
CA CYS A 65 -17.79 14.30 -3.21
C CYS A 65 -17.91 15.43 -4.22
N ASP A 66 -19.01 15.45 -4.95
CA ASP A 66 -19.38 16.53 -5.85
C ASP A 66 -20.32 17.50 -5.15
N GLU A 67 -20.03 18.79 -5.25
CA GLU A 67 -20.87 19.86 -4.74
C GLU A 67 -21.63 20.51 -5.90
N LYS A 68 -22.97 20.40 -5.88
CA LYS A 68 -23.87 21.10 -6.80
C LYS A 68 -24.58 22.21 -6.06
N ARG A 69 -24.56 23.41 -6.65
CA ARG A 69 -25.25 24.58 -6.10
C ARG A 69 -26.50 24.86 -6.90
N GLU A 70 -27.66 24.74 -6.26
CA GLU A 70 -28.95 25.10 -6.86
C GLU A 70 -29.59 26.20 -6.01
N GLY A 71 -29.55 27.44 -6.51
CA GLY A 71 -30.02 28.61 -5.78
C GLY A 71 -29.24 28.85 -4.48
N ALA A 72 -29.95 29.01 -3.37
CA ALA A 72 -29.36 29.21 -2.03
C ALA A 72 -28.90 27.90 -1.36
N PHE A 73 -29.16 26.74 -1.96
CA PHE A 73 -28.85 25.43 -1.38
C PHE A 73 -27.58 24.83 -1.99
N ILE A 74 -26.74 24.23 -1.14
CA ILE A 74 -25.55 23.48 -1.53
C ILE A 74 -25.86 21.99 -1.33
N TYR A 75 -25.88 21.24 -2.41
CA TYR A 75 -26.06 19.79 -2.41
C TYR A 75 -24.69 19.13 -2.55
N ARG A 76 -24.27 18.40 -1.52
CA ARG A 76 -23.05 17.58 -1.56
C ARG A 76 -23.45 16.12 -1.79
N SER A 77 -23.12 15.59 -2.96
CA SER A 77 -23.30 14.17 -3.27
C SER A 77 -21.95 13.49 -3.17
N CYS A 78 -21.84 12.46 -2.33
CA CYS A 78 -20.62 11.68 -2.23
C CYS A 78 -20.83 10.26 -2.78
N THR A 79 -19.99 9.86 -3.72
CA THR A 79 -19.98 8.52 -4.30
C THR A 79 -18.69 7.81 -3.93
N ALA A 80 -18.79 6.57 -3.46
CA ALA A 80 -17.65 5.71 -3.22
C ALA A 80 -17.29 5.01 -4.53
N GLU A 81 -16.05 5.17 -4.98
CA GLU A 81 -15.51 4.50 -6.16
C GLU A 81 -14.30 3.64 -5.79
N ASP A 82 -14.27 2.41 -6.32
CA ASP A 82 -13.13 1.51 -6.15
C ASP A 82 -12.02 1.92 -7.12
N LYS A 83 -10.87 2.33 -6.58
CA LYS A 83 -9.70 2.75 -7.37
C LYS A 83 -8.45 1.96 -7.01
N PRO A 84 -7.68 1.49 -8.02
CA PRO A 84 -6.40 0.86 -7.78
C PRO A 84 -5.39 1.89 -7.25
N LEU A 85 -4.59 1.52 -6.24
CA LEU A 85 -3.61 2.42 -5.64
C LEU A 85 -2.37 2.65 -6.52
N SER A 86 -1.94 1.64 -7.30
CA SER A 86 -0.69 1.73 -8.08
C SER A 86 -0.73 2.90 -9.09
N PRO A 87 -1.76 3.06 -9.94
CA PRO A 87 -1.79 4.18 -10.89
C PRO A 87 -1.76 5.56 -10.23
N ILE A 88 -2.38 5.69 -9.05
CA ILE A 88 -2.43 6.95 -8.28
C ILE A 88 -1.03 7.27 -7.73
N THR A 89 -0.41 6.30 -7.05
CA THR A 89 0.90 6.44 -6.40
C THR A 89 2.06 6.49 -7.39
N GLU A 90 1.96 5.81 -8.53
CA GLU A 90 2.93 5.89 -9.63
C GLU A 90 2.92 7.29 -10.25
N LYS A 91 1.74 7.84 -10.54
CA LYS A 91 1.64 9.19 -11.11
C LYS A 91 2.13 10.27 -10.16
N GLN A 92 1.87 10.11 -8.86
CA GLN A 92 2.18 11.13 -7.85
C GLN A 92 3.61 11.04 -7.31
N TYR A 93 4.12 9.82 -7.13
CA TYR A 93 5.39 9.56 -6.42
C TYR A 93 6.37 8.68 -7.20
N GLY A 94 5.95 8.08 -8.32
CA GLY A 94 6.74 7.07 -9.02
C GLY A 94 6.91 5.77 -8.21
N MET A 95 5.95 5.48 -7.33
CA MET A 95 5.94 4.31 -6.44
C MET A 95 4.89 3.31 -6.90
N LYS A 96 5.23 2.02 -6.97
CA LYS A 96 4.28 0.93 -7.29
C LYS A 96 3.71 0.31 -6.03
N VAL A 97 2.40 0.01 -6.03
CA VAL A 97 1.75 -0.74 -4.95
C VAL A 97 1.53 -2.18 -5.40
N VAL A 98 2.03 -3.13 -4.63
CA VAL A 98 2.02 -4.56 -4.97
C VAL A 98 1.35 -5.37 -3.87
N GLY A 99 0.43 -6.24 -4.26
CA GLY A 99 -0.22 -7.19 -3.38
C GLY A 99 0.66 -8.40 -3.09
N ILE A 100 0.77 -8.79 -1.83
CA ILE A 100 1.51 -9.99 -1.39
C ILE A 100 0.67 -10.82 -0.41
N ASN A 101 0.93 -12.12 -0.36
CA ASN A 101 0.18 -13.07 0.48
C ASN A 101 0.94 -13.60 1.68
N ASN A 102 2.26 -13.69 1.63
CA ASN A 102 3.05 -14.34 2.68
C ASN A 102 4.42 -13.68 2.87
N ILE A 103 5.11 -14.07 3.96
CA ILE A 103 6.45 -13.57 4.28
C ILE A 103 7.46 -13.90 3.17
N GLU A 104 7.37 -15.07 2.54
CA GLU A 104 8.33 -15.50 1.52
C GLU A 104 8.34 -14.57 0.31
N GLN A 105 7.15 -14.15 -0.15
CA GLN A 105 7.01 -13.12 -1.18
C GLN A 105 7.57 -11.78 -0.70
N ALA A 106 7.30 -11.37 0.55
CA ALA A 106 7.89 -10.14 1.07
C ALA A 106 9.43 -10.20 1.02
N LEU A 107 10.02 -11.29 1.49
CA LEU A 107 11.47 -11.51 1.46
C LEU A 107 12.04 -11.51 0.03
N SER A 108 11.32 -12.01 -0.97
CA SER A 108 11.81 -11.97 -2.36
C SER A 108 11.89 -10.54 -2.89
N TYR A 109 10.93 -9.67 -2.56
CA TYR A 109 10.96 -8.25 -2.92
C TYR A 109 12.04 -7.45 -2.16
N PHE A 110 12.23 -7.72 -0.87
CA PHE A 110 13.24 -6.99 -0.09
C PHE A 110 14.68 -7.42 -0.40
N ASN A 111 14.90 -8.70 -0.72
CA ASN A 111 16.23 -9.25 -0.98
C ASN A 111 16.61 -9.24 -2.48
N SER A 112 15.69 -8.85 -3.37
CA SER A 112 16.03 -8.66 -4.78
C SER A 112 16.78 -7.33 -4.95
N ILE A 113 18.04 -7.44 -5.36
CA ILE A 113 18.84 -6.30 -5.77
C ILE A 113 18.39 -5.97 -7.20
N THR A 114 17.57 -4.92 -7.35
CA THR A 114 17.30 -4.29 -8.66
C THR A 114 17.90 -2.90 -8.65
#